data_AF-A0A1T4LRA0-F1
#
_entry.id   AF-A0A1T4LRA0-F1
#
_cell.length_a   1.000
_cell.length_b   1.000
_cell.length_c   1.000
_cell.angle_alpha   90.00
_cell.angle_beta   90.00
_cell.angle_gamma   90.00
#
_symmetry.space_group_name_H-M   'P 1'
#
loop_
_entity.id
_entity.type
_entity.pdbx_description
1 polymer ?
#
loop_
_entity_poly.entity_id
_entity_poly.type
_entity_poly.pdbx_seq_one_letter_code
_entity_poly.pdbx_strand_id
1 'polypeptide(L)'
;MNKKFLYAAMSVAMLSVSVSCDNSKGAKGPAAYENNSVEKASHVIEYTNLLIDIANKQNSYITRVAENTDKIEKGLKNPSDHFAFIGIITPTYFDMVRSMNKIKPEEPVDELSSDDKKFFKEKVPAYTASFKKLQEQYKKLSDYLKAENYKDDKSAQGFALVDSIRTTTQQLMTDKAVLMKKVNEIADASEAIVLKESPLKDYILAMKADLKSVREFVELAESSEGDYNAIKQKAEAAYAALEKAQAEHSQLNQDNAKKERKDGYYKSFYDRVNDFLITAKKIMRDSAEKGKIDEYQVESLGSSYDNLISSYNSFNS
;
A
#
# COMPACT_ATOMS: atom_id res chain seq x y z
N MET A 1 -18.09 15.16 -2.57
CA MET A 1 -16.81 14.99 -1.83
C MET A 1 -15.71 14.74 -2.85
N ASN A 2 -14.53 15.35 -2.68
CA ASN A 2 -13.51 15.46 -3.74
C ASN A 2 -12.90 14.08 -4.05
N LYS A 3 -12.91 13.66 -5.32
CA LYS A 3 -12.37 12.36 -5.80
C LYS A 3 -10.93 12.10 -5.33
N LYS A 4 -10.18 13.20 -5.14
CA LYS A 4 -8.81 13.25 -4.62
C LYS A 4 -8.61 12.51 -3.27
N PHE A 5 -9.60 12.52 -2.37
CA PHE A 5 -9.49 11.85 -1.06
C PHE A 5 -9.58 10.32 -1.16
N LEU A 6 -10.25 9.77 -2.19
CA LEU A 6 -10.36 8.33 -2.37
C LEU A 6 -9.03 7.75 -2.89
N TYR A 7 -8.36 8.45 -3.81
CA TYR A 7 -7.09 8.02 -4.42
C TYR A 7 -5.90 8.16 -3.47
N ALA A 8 -5.84 9.21 -2.65
CA ALA A 8 -4.80 9.36 -1.61
C ALA A 8 -4.82 8.25 -0.54
N ALA A 9 -5.94 7.55 -0.37
CA ALA A 9 -6.06 6.43 0.55
C ALA A 9 -5.74 5.05 -0.07
N MET A 10 -5.70 4.94 -1.41
CA MET A 10 -5.44 3.67 -2.12
C MET A 10 -3.96 3.27 -2.14
N SER A 11 -3.06 4.22 -1.92
CA SER A 11 -1.60 4.05 -1.94
C SER A 11 -0.98 3.73 -0.58
N VAL A 12 -1.81 3.43 0.44
CA VAL A 12 -1.33 2.97 1.75
C VAL A 12 -0.85 1.51 1.63
N ALA A 13 0.33 1.35 1.05
CA ALA A 13 1.30 0.36 1.47
C ALA A 13 2.34 1.11 2.31
N MET A 14 1.94 1.68 3.44
CA MET A 14 2.91 2.27 4.36
C MET A 14 3.59 1.13 5.09
N LEU A 15 4.88 0.89 4.86
CA LEU A 15 5.77 0.27 5.85
C LEU A 15 6.25 1.42 6.74
N SER A 16 5.56 1.64 7.86
CA SER A 16 5.90 2.71 8.79
C SER A 16 7.05 2.30 9.70
N VAL A 17 8.30 2.38 9.24
CA VAL A 17 9.46 2.19 10.13
C VAL A 17 9.78 3.49 10.84
N SER A 18 9.65 3.50 12.16
CA SER A 18 10.25 4.52 13.02
C SER A 18 11.75 4.25 13.18
N VAL A 19 12.55 4.48 12.12
CA VAL A 19 13.99 4.66 12.30
C VAL A 19 14.18 6.07 12.88
N SER A 20 14.16 6.16 14.22
CA SER A 20 14.70 7.33 14.89
C SER A 20 16.21 7.30 14.69
N CYS A 21 16.70 8.04 13.69
CA CYS A 21 18.08 8.51 13.68
C CYS A 21 18.23 9.53 14.81
N ASP A 22 18.34 9.04 16.03
CA ASP A 22 18.97 9.79 17.11
C ASP A 22 19.67 8.79 18.02
N ASN A 23 20.98 8.93 18.15
CA ASN A 23 21.85 8.06 18.93
C ASN A 23 21.67 8.29 20.45
N SER A 24 20.48 8.72 20.87
CA SER A 24 20.10 8.89 22.26
C SER A 24 18.57 8.74 22.40
N LYS A 25 18.14 7.69 23.12
CA LYS A 25 16.76 7.27 23.42
C LYS A 25 16.06 6.51 22.28
N GLY A 26 16.27 5.20 22.29
CA GLY A 26 15.62 4.25 21.37
C GLY A 26 14.10 4.39 21.37
N ALA A 27 13.53 4.54 20.17
CA ALA A 27 12.15 4.23 19.91
C ALA A 27 11.98 2.72 20.19
N LYS A 28 11.48 2.41 21.39
CA LYS A 28 11.13 1.04 21.76
C LYS A 28 10.04 0.58 20.80
N GLY A 29 10.34 -0.43 19.98
CA GLY A 29 9.29 -1.33 19.52
C GLY A 29 8.51 -1.83 20.76
N PRO A 30 7.26 -2.28 20.62
CA PRO A 30 6.51 -2.78 21.77
C PRO A 30 7.36 -3.79 22.55
N ALA A 31 7.71 -3.43 23.80
CA ALA A 31 8.56 -4.23 24.69
C ALA A 31 8.07 -5.68 24.86
N ALA A 32 6.82 -5.95 24.48
CA ALA A 32 6.19 -7.25 24.43
C ALA A 32 6.94 -8.30 23.59
N TYR A 33 7.73 -7.89 22.59
CA TYR A 33 8.40 -8.82 21.67
C TYR A 33 9.90 -8.97 21.90
N GLU A 34 10.55 -8.08 22.67
CA GLU A 34 12.02 -8.00 22.78
C GLU A 34 12.70 -9.30 23.25
N ASN A 35 11.97 -10.18 23.96
CA ASN A 35 12.45 -11.45 24.50
C ASN A 35 12.08 -12.67 23.62
N ASN A 36 11.49 -12.47 22.45
CA ASN A 36 11.20 -13.58 21.54
C ASN A 36 12.49 -14.17 20.96
N SER A 37 12.49 -15.48 20.73
CA SER A 37 13.54 -16.13 19.93
C SER A 37 13.38 -15.77 18.45
N VAL A 38 14.42 -16.01 17.66
CA VAL A 38 14.38 -15.79 16.20
C VAL A 38 13.25 -16.58 15.55
N GLU A 39 13.00 -17.82 15.99
CA GLU A 39 11.92 -18.66 15.47
C GLU A 39 10.54 -18.06 15.76
N LYS A 40 10.32 -17.57 16.98
CA LYS A 40 9.06 -16.92 17.36
C LYS A 40 8.84 -15.63 16.58
N ALA A 41 9.89 -14.83 16.43
CA ALA A 41 9.84 -13.60 15.65
C ALA A 41 9.54 -13.88 14.17
N SER A 42 10.16 -14.90 13.57
CA SER A 42 9.87 -15.34 12.20
C SER A 42 8.42 -15.79 12.02
N HIS A 43 7.85 -16.54 12.98
CA HIS A 43 6.44 -16.95 12.89
C HIS A 43 5.47 -15.76 12.96
N VAL A 44 5.79 -14.74 13.77
CA VAL A 44 5.03 -13.48 13.78
C VAL A 44 5.15 -12.75 12.44
N ILE A 45 6.35 -12.70 11.84
CA ILE A 45 6.57 -12.10 10.52
C ILE A 45 5.74 -12.82 9.44
N GLU A 46 5.69 -14.15 9.46
CA GLU A 46 4.86 -14.94 8.53
C GLU A 46 3.38 -14.57 8.64
N TYR A 47 2.86 -14.42 9.86
CA TYR A 47 1.48 -13.99 10.08
C TYR A 47 1.23 -12.57 9.56
N THR A 48 2.13 -11.63 9.85
CA THR A 48 1.98 -10.24 9.37
C THR A 48 2.07 -10.16 7.84
N ASN A 49 2.95 -10.93 7.20
CA ASN A 49 3.07 -11.00 5.75
C ASN A 49 1.80 -11.56 5.09
N LEU A 50 1.18 -12.59 5.68
CA LEU A 50 -0.11 -13.09 5.22
C LEU A 50 -1.18 -11.99 5.18
N LEU A 51 -1.25 -11.15 6.22
CA LEU A 51 -2.20 -10.03 6.28
C LEU A 51 -1.89 -8.95 5.24
N ILE A 52 -0.61 -8.65 5.00
CA ILE A 52 -0.16 -7.72 3.96
C ILE A 52 -0.57 -8.24 2.57
N ASP A 53 -0.32 -9.52 2.28
CA ASP A 53 -0.66 -10.13 0.99
C ASP A 53 -2.16 -10.08 0.70
N ILE A 54 -2.98 -10.39 1.71
CA ILE A 54 -4.44 -10.27 1.63
C ILE A 54 -4.83 -8.81 1.34
N ALA A 55 -4.29 -7.85 2.10
CA ALA A 55 -4.63 -6.44 1.95
C ALA A 55 -4.23 -5.90 0.57
N ASN A 56 -3.04 -6.24 0.07
CA ASN A 56 -2.54 -5.83 -1.25
C ASN A 56 -3.42 -6.37 -2.38
N LYS A 57 -3.76 -7.65 -2.30
CA LYS A 57 -4.61 -8.30 -3.29
C LYS A 57 -6.03 -7.71 -3.33
N GLN A 58 -6.60 -7.45 -2.15
CA GLN A 58 -7.89 -6.77 -2.04
C GLN A 58 -7.80 -5.32 -2.55
N ASN A 59 -6.68 -4.62 -2.34
CA ASN A 59 -6.48 -3.25 -2.83
C ASN A 59 -6.65 -3.14 -4.35
N SER A 60 -6.10 -4.08 -5.11
CA SER A 60 -6.26 -4.12 -6.56
C SER A 60 -7.74 -4.23 -6.97
N TYR A 61 -8.51 -5.04 -6.26
CA TYR A 61 -9.95 -5.17 -6.49
C TYR A 61 -10.68 -3.87 -6.13
N ILE A 62 -10.41 -3.29 -4.96
CA ILE A 62 -11.08 -2.08 -4.48
C ILE A 62 -10.82 -0.90 -5.44
N THR A 63 -9.58 -0.78 -5.92
CA THR A 63 -9.19 0.26 -6.89
C THR A 63 -10.00 0.15 -8.18
N ARG A 64 -10.07 -1.05 -8.77
CA ARG A 64 -10.88 -1.31 -9.97
C ARG A 64 -12.37 -1.04 -9.75
N VAL A 65 -12.90 -1.41 -8.58
CA VAL A 65 -14.29 -1.10 -8.22
C VAL A 65 -14.49 0.41 -8.19
N ALA A 66 -13.61 1.17 -7.53
CA ALA A 66 -13.73 2.63 -7.46
C ALA A 66 -13.69 3.29 -8.84
N GLU A 67 -12.72 2.91 -9.69
CA GLU A 67 -12.61 3.40 -11.07
C GLU A 67 -13.85 3.10 -11.91
N ASN A 68 -14.36 1.88 -11.81
CA ASN A 68 -15.57 1.49 -12.54
C ASN A 68 -16.80 2.21 -12.02
N THR A 69 -16.96 2.36 -10.71
CA THR A 69 -18.05 3.12 -10.09
C THR A 69 -18.07 4.55 -10.60
N ASP A 70 -16.90 5.17 -10.79
CA ASP A 70 -16.77 6.50 -11.38
C ASP A 70 -17.18 6.57 -12.86
N LYS A 71 -16.86 5.54 -13.65
CA LYS A 71 -17.31 5.43 -15.05
C LYS A 71 -18.82 5.19 -15.12
N ILE A 72 -19.35 4.31 -14.27
CA ILE A 72 -20.77 3.99 -14.18
C ILE A 72 -21.58 5.24 -13.83
N GLU A 73 -21.15 6.02 -12.85
CA GLU A 73 -21.84 7.26 -12.49
C GLU A 73 -21.92 8.23 -13.67
N LYS A 74 -20.86 8.35 -14.48
CA LYS A 74 -20.89 9.17 -15.71
C LYS A 74 -21.90 8.62 -16.72
N GLY A 75 -21.93 7.30 -16.92
CA GLY A 75 -22.89 6.64 -17.79
C GLY A 75 -24.34 6.85 -17.33
N LEU A 76 -24.61 6.73 -16.03
CA LEU A 76 -25.93 6.96 -15.45
C LEU A 76 -26.42 8.42 -15.59
N LYS A 77 -25.51 9.39 -15.74
CA LYS A 77 -25.89 10.78 -16.04
C LYS A 77 -26.34 10.99 -17.49
N ASN A 78 -25.92 10.11 -18.41
CA ASN A 78 -26.30 10.15 -19.82
C ASN A 78 -26.55 8.73 -20.36
N PRO A 79 -27.57 8.02 -19.86
CA PRO A 79 -27.75 6.59 -20.12
C PRO A 79 -28.20 6.26 -21.55
N SER A 80 -28.58 7.27 -22.34
CA SER A 80 -28.91 7.14 -23.76
C SER A 80 -27.68 7.10 -24.67
N ASP A 81 -26.50 7.42 -24.16
CA ASP A 81 -25.25 7.26 -24.90
C ASP A 81 -24.95 5.76 -25.10
N HIS A 82 -24.78 5.35 -26.35
CA HIS A 82 -24.45 3.98 -26.71
C HIS A 82 -23.13 3.50 -26.08
N PHE A 83 -22.26 4.44 -25.71
CA PHE A 83 -20.96 4.18 -25.07
C PHE A 83 -20.99 4.36 -23.54
N ALA A 84 -22.14 4.70 -22.93
CA ALA A 84 -22.26 5.03 -21.51
C ALA A 84 -21.63 3.98 -20.56
N PHE A 85 -21.71 2.71 -20.94
CA PHE A 85 -21.22 1.59 -20.13
C PHE A 85 -20.16 0.73 -20.82
N ILE A 86 -19.65 1.17 -21.98
CA ILE A 86 -18.61 0.44 -22.71
C ILE A 86 -17.29 0.45 -21.91
N GLY A 87 -16.62 -0.71 -21.87
CA GLY A 87 -15.34 -0.87 -21.20
C GLY A 87 -15.42 -1.02 -19.67
N ILE A 88 -16.62 -1.12 -19.09
CA ILE A 88 -16.79 -1.46 -17.66
C ILE A 88 -16.61 -2.97 -17.49
N ILE A 89 -15.42 -3.36 -17.05
CA ILE A 89 -15.08 -4.76 -16.80
C ILE A 89 -15.42 -5.07 -15.35
N THR A 90 -16.32 -6.02 -15.11
CA THR A 90 -16.59 -6.49 -13.73
C THR A 90 -15.31 -7.08 -13.14
N PRO A 91 -14.76 -6.50 -12.06
CA PRO A 91 -13.54 -7.00 -11.47
C PRO A 91 -13.81 -8.38 -10.87
N THR A 92 -12.90 -9.31 -11.13
CA THR A 92 -12.90 -10.64 -10.52
C THR A 92 -11.89 -10.66 -9.37
N TYR A 93 -12.29 -11.27 -8.26
CA TYR A 93 -11.40 -11.55 -7.13
C TYR A 93 -11.25 -13.06 -7.02
N PHE A 94 -10.02 -13.55 -7.16
CA PHE A 94 -9.70 -14.96 -6.99
C PHE A 94 -9.00 -15.15 -5.68
N ASP A 95 -9.56 -15.92 -4.75
CA ASP A 95 -8.99 -16.10 -3.41
C ASP A 95 -7.83 -17.13 -3.36
N MET A 96 -6.87 -17.00 -4.27
CA MET A 96 -5.61 -17.74 -4.22
C MET A 96 -4.57 -17.08 -3.31
N VAL A 97 -4.89 -16.78 -2.05
CA VAL A 97 -3.81 -16.47 -1.10
C VAL A 97 -3.25 -17.81 -0.63
N ARG A 98 -2.03 -18.14 -1.09
CA ARG A 98 -1.36 -19.37 -0.66
C ARG A 98 -0.90 -19.17 0.79
N SER A 99 -1.67 -19.67 1.75
CA SER A 99 -1.14 -19.91 3.09
C SER A 99 -0.06 -20.98 2.95
N MET A 100 1.21 -20.58 2.98
CA MET A 100 2.31 -21.53 2.82
C MET A 100 2.43 -22.47 4.03
N ASN A 101 1.83 -22.14 5.18
CA ASN A 101 2.07 -22.84 6.45
C ASN A 101 0.84 -23.10 7.33
N LYS A 102 -0.38 -23.25 6.78
CA LYS A 102 -1.65 -23.44 7.54
C LYS A 102 -2.06 -22.27 8.45
N ILE A 103 -1.30 -21.18 8.47
CA ILE A 103 -1.66 -19.94 9.18
C ILE A 103 -2.92 -19.37 8.53
N LYS A 104 -3.93 -19.05 9.36
CA LYS A 104 -5.18 -18.42 8.91
C LYS A 104 -5.20 -16.96 9.36
N PRO A 105 -5.68 -16.03 8.52
CA PRO A 105 -5.70 -14.61 8.88
C PRO A 105 -6.58 -14.34 10.12
N GLU A 106 -7.65 -15.11 10.32
CA GLU A 106 -8.56 -14.98 11.46
C GLU A 106 -8.05 -15.63 12.76
N GLU A 107 -6.95 -16.38 12.70
CA GLU A 107 -6.34 -17.06 13.84
C GLU A 107 -4.94 -16.48 14.10
N PRO A 108 -4.82 -15.39 14.90
CA PRO A 108 -3.53 -14.80 15.21
C PRO A 108 -2.62 -15.80 15.91
N VAL A 109 -1.34 -15.82 15.52
CA VAL A 109 -0.34 -16.77 16.05
C VAL A 109 -0.09 -16.60 17.54
N ASP A 110 0.37 -17.67 18.19
CA ASP A 110 0.40 -17.73 19.65
C ASP A 110 1.47 -16.84 20.29
N GLU A 111 2.48 -16.48 19.51
CA GLU A 111 3.61 -15.64 19.87
C GLU A 111 3.26 -14.15 19.95
N LEU A 112 2.07 -13.76 19.46
CA LEU A 112 1.56 -12.39 19.60
C LEU A 112 1.20 -12.08 21.06
N SER A 113 1.35 -10.82 21.44
CA SER A 113 0.88 -10.34 22.75
C SER A 113 -0.64 -10.51 22.88
N SER A 114 -1.15 -10.60 24.11
CA SER A 114 -2.59 -10.73 24.36
C SER A 114 -3.40 -9.58 23.73
N ASP A 115 -2.88 -8.36 23.82
CA ASP A 115 -3.52 -7.17 23.24
C ASP A 115 -3.54 -7.22 21.72
N ASP A 116 -2.46 -7.69 21.09
CA ASP A 116 -2.35 -7.79 19.64
C ASP A 116 -3.23 -8.92 19.10
N LYS A 117 -3.29 -10.07 19.79
CA LYS A 117 -4.26 -11.14 19.48
C LYS A 117 -5.69 -10.62 19.53
N LYS A 118 -6.04 -9.83 20.56
CA LYS A 118 -7.37 -9.24 20.69
C LYS A 118 -7.66 -8.26 19.55
N PHE A 119 -6.70 -7.40 19.22
CA PHE A 119 -6.81 -6.47 18.11
C PHE A 119 -7.09 -7.19 16.79
N PHE A 120 -6.28 -8.19 16.43
CA PHE A 120 -6.44 -8.89 15.15
C PHE A 120 -7.74 -9.73 15.09
N LYS A 121 -8.13 -10.38 16.19
CA LYS A 121 -9.42 -11.09 16.27
C LYS A 121 -10.63 -10.18 16.06
N GLU A 122 -10.51 -8.89 16.37
CA GLU A 122 -11.57 -7.90 16.12
C GLU A 122 -11.47 -7.33 14.70
N LYS A 123 -10.30 -6.83 14.31
CA LYS A 123 -10.12 -6.02 13.11
C LYS A 123 -10.07 -6.84 11.82
N VAL A 124 -9.47 -8.03 11.83
CA VAL A 124 -9.37 -8.85 10.61
C VAL A 124 -10.76 -9.29 10.14
N PRO A 125 -11.65 -9.86 10.99
CA PRO A 125 -13.00 -10.22 10.55
C PRO A 125 -13.84 -9.02 10.11
N ALA A 126 -13.71 -7.87 10.80
CA ALA A 126 -14.44 -6.64 10.43
C ALA A 126 -14.03 -6.14 9.04
N TYR A 127 -12.72 -6.14 8.75
CA TYR A 127 -12.18 -5.76 7.45
C TYR A 127 -12.64 -6.73 6.34
N THR A 128 -12.55 -8.04 6.57
CA THR A 128 -13.03 -9.07 5.63
C THR A 128 -14.53 -8.96 5.36
N ALA A 129 -15.34 -8.70 6.38
CA ALA A 129 -16.78 -8.52 6.22
C ALA A 129 -17.11 -7.28 5.38
N SER A 130 -16.41 -6.17 5.60
CA SER A 130 -16.56 -4.96 4.80
C SER A 130 -16.17 -5.18 3.34
N PHE A 131 -15.11 -5.97 3.09
CA PHE A 131 -14.67 -6.30 1.73
C PHE A 131 -15.72 -7.14 1.01
N LYS A 132 -16.28 -8.15 1.67
CA LYS A 132 -17.39 -8.95 1.12
C LYS A 132 -18.62 -8.09 0.82
N LYS A 133 -18.97 -7.15 1.71
CA LYS A 133 -20.07 -6.21 1.49
C LYS A 133 -19.85 -5.37 0.22
N LEU A 134 -18.63 -4.89 -0.01
CA LEU A 134 -18.28 -4.17 -1.24
C LEU A 134 -18.51 -5.03 -2.49
N GLN A 135 -18.07 -6.29 -2.46
CA GLN A 135 -18.27 -7.24 -3.57
C GLN A 135 -19.75 -7.45 -3.87
N GLU A 136 -20.58 -7.63 -2.84
CA GLU A 136 -22.03 -7.80 -2.97
C GLU A 136 -22.72 -6.55 -3.52
N GLN A 137 -22.33 -5.37 -3.04
CA GLN A 137 -22.85 -4.09 -3.56
C GLN A 137 -22.48 -3.89 -5.03
N TYR A 138 -21.23 -4.15 -5.40
CA TYR A 138 -20.79 -4.03 -6.79
C TYR A 138 -21.48 -5.06 -7.69
N LYS A 139 -21.69 -6.29 -7.21
CA LYS A 139 -22.49 -7.29 -7.93
C LYS A 139 -23.91 -6.80 -8.20
N LYS A 140 -24.58 -6.21 -7.20
CA LYS A 140 -25.91 -5.62 -7.37
C LYS A 140 -25.92 -4.51 -8.43
N LEU A 141 -24.91 -3.65 -8.44
CA LEU A 141 -24.75 -2.62 -9.48
C LEU A 141 -24.53 -3.22 -10.87
N SER A 142 -23.68 -4.26 -10.98
CA SER A 142 -23.46 -4.98 -12.23
C SER A 142 -24.75 -5.61 -12.77
N ASP A 143 -25.52 -6.28 -11.90
CA ASP A 143 -26.79 -6.91 -12.28
C ASP A 143 -27.84 -5.85 -12.69
N TYR A 144 -27.90 -4.72 -11.98
CA TYR A 144 -28.75 -3.57 -12.32
C TYR A 144 -28.45 -3.01 -13.72
N LEU A 145 -27.17 -2.85 -14.07
CA LEU A 145 -26.76 -2.37 -15.40
C LEU A 145 -27.08 -3.38 -16.50
N LYS A 146 -26.87 -4.68 -16.25
CA LYS A 146 -27.17 -5.76 -17.21
C LYS A 146 -28.67 -5.89 -17.51
N ALA A 147 -29.50 -5.70 -16.49
CA ALA A 147 -30.95 -5.71 -16.64
C ALA A 147 -31.49 -4.42 -17.28
N GLU A 148 -30.62 -3.42 -17.50
CA GLU A 148 -30.97 -2.10 -18.00
C GLU A 148 -32.02 -1.36 -17.16
N ASN A 149 -32.14 -1.70 -15.88
CA ASN A 149 -33.12 -1.11 -14.95
C ASN A 149 -33.02 0.42 -14.84
N TYR A 150 -31.87 1.00 -15.21
CA TYR A 150 -31.68 2.44 -15.33
C TYR A 150 -32.62 3.13 -16.32
N LYS A 151 -33.19 2.38 -17.28
CA LYS A 151 -34.24 2.86 -18.20
C LYS A 151 -35.58 2.99 -17.50
N ASP A 152 -35.88 2.09 -16.56
CA ASP A 152 -37.17 2.01 -15.87
C ASP A 152 -37.25 3.00 -14.71
N ASP A 153 -36.17 3.15 -13.95
CA ASP A 153 -36.12 3.99 -12.74
C ASP A 153 -35.42 5.33 -12.94
N LYS A 154 -35.07 5.67 -14.19
CA LYS A 154 -34.32 6.87 -14.56
C LYS A 154 -33.00 7.01 -13.77
N SER A 155 -32.27 5.90 -13.63
CA SER A 155 -30.97 5.79 -12.95
C SER A 155 -30.99 5.96 -11.43
N ALA A 156 -32.16 6.06 -10.79
CA ALA A 156 -32.28 6.37 -9.36
C ALA A 156 -31.61 5.31 -8.46
N GLN A 157 -31.89 4.02 -8.67
CA GLN A 157 -31.27 2.93 -7.92
C GLN A 157 -29.78 2.80 -8.25
N GLY A 158 -29.39 3.09 -9.49
CA GLY A 158 -27.99 3.13 -9.92
C GLY A 158 -27.16 4.14 -9.11
N PHE A 159 -27.65 5.37 -8.95
CA PHE A 159 -26.99 6.38 -8.13
C PHE A 159 -26.92 5.97 -6.65
N ALA A 160 -28.00 5.41 -6.09
CA ALA A 160 -27.99 4.93 -4.71
C ALA A 160 -26.95 3.81 -4.48
N LEU A 161 -26.78 2.90 -5.44
CA LEU A 161 -25.76 1.85 -5.40
C LEU A 161 -24.34 2.43 -5.52
N VAL A 162 -24.13 3.41 -6.40
CA VAL A 162 -22.86 4.14 -6.54
C VAL A 162 -22.44 4.80 -5.22
N ASP A 163 -23.35 5.52 -4.56
CA ASP A 163 -23.06 6.20 -3.29
C ASP A 163 -22.79 5.19 -2.16
N SER A 164 -23.55 4.09 -2.13
CA SER A 164 -23.36 3.01 -1.18
C SER A 164 -21.99 2.33 -1.34
N ILE A 165 -21.54 2.09 -2.58
CA ILE A 165 -20.22 1.53 -2.90
C ILE A 165 -19.12 2.49 -2.45
N ARG A 166 -19.22 3.78 -2.79
CA ARG A 166 -18.23 4.79 -2.36
C ARG A 166 -18.07 4.85 -0.85
N THR A 167 -19.19 4.84 -0.12
CA THR A 167 -19.19 4.84 1.35
C THR A 167 -18.48 3.61 1.91
N THR A 168 -18.79 2.41 1.40
CA THR A 168 -18.13 1.17 1.83
C THR A 168 -16.64 1.17 1.47
N THR A 169 -16.26 1.62 0.27
CA THR A 169 -14.86 1.73 -0.15
C THR A 169 -14.07 2.66 0.77
N GLN A 170 -14.63 3.80 1.16
CA GLN A 170 -13.96 4.73 2.07
C GLN A 170 -13.76 4.13 3.48
N GLN A 171 -14.79 3.46 4.01
CA GLN A 171 -14.67 2.77 5.29
C GLN A 171 -13.60 1.67 5.23
N LEU A 172 -13.59 0.88 4.15
CA LEU A 172 -12.59 -0.16 3.91
C LEU A 172 -11.16 0.39 3.92
N MET A 173 -10.93 1.50 3.23
CA MET A 173 -9.61 2.13 3.19
C MET A 173 -9.18 2.65 4.57
N THR A 174 -10.12 3.17 5.35
CA THR A 174 -9.87 3.60 6.73
C THR A 174 -9.52 2.42 7.63
N ASP A 175 -10.30 1.33 7.57
CA ASP A 175 -10.07 0.13 8.35
C ASP A 175 -8.75 -0.54 7.95
N LYS A 176 -8.43 -0.59 6.64
CA LYS A 176 -7.15 -1.07 6.12
C LYS A 176 -6.00 -0.28 6.71
N ALA A 177 -6.07 1.05 6.73
CA ALA A 177 -4.99 1.88 7.27
C ALA A 177 -4.73 1.59 8.76
N VAL A 178 -5.79 1.42 9.56
CA VAL A 178 -5.67 1.05 10.97
C VAL A 178 -5.07 -0.35 11.15
N LEU A 179 -5.53 -1.33 10.37
CA LEU A 179 -5.02 -2.69 10.42
C LEU A 179 -3.55 -2.75 10.00
N MET A 180 -3.19 -2.15 8.86
CA MET A 180 -1.82 -2.17 8.33
C MET A 180 -0.84 -1.46 9.24
N LYS A 181 -1.23 -0.33 9.86
CA LYS A 181 -0.38 0.34 10.86
C LYS A 181 0.04 -0.64 11.97
N LYS A 182 -0.91 -1.40 12.50
CA LYS A 182 -0.63 -2.38 13.57
C LYS A 182 0.20 -3.56 13.09
N VAL A 183 -0.06 -4.04 11.86
CA VAL A 183 0.74 -5.08 11.21
C VAL A 183 2.20 -4.65 11.11
N ASN A 184 2.48 -3.42 10.65
CA ASN A 184 3.85 -2.91 10.52
C ASN A 184 4.54 -2.74 11.86
N GLU A 185 3.86 -2.19 12.87
CA GLU A 185 4.43 -2.02 14.22
C GLU A 185 4.95 -3.35 14.79
N ILE A 186 4.21 -4.44 14.54
CA ILE A 186 4.56 -5.79 15.02
C ILE A 186 5.61 -6.45 14.13
N ALA A 187 5.49 -6.30 12.81
CA ALA A 187 6.47 -6.80 11.85
C ALA A 187 7.85 -6.17 12.10
N ASP A 188 7.91 -4.84 12.29
CA ASP A 188 9.15 -4.12 12.58
C ASP A 188 9.79 -4.57 13.90
N ALA A 189 8.99 -4.77 14.95
CA ALA A 189 9.49 -5.27 16.23
C ALA A 189 10.07 -6.69 16.11
N SER A 190 9.44 -7.52 15.28
CA SER A 190 9.86 -8.92 15.07
C SER A 190 11.07 -9.01 14.15
N GLU A 191 11.10 -8.23 13.07
CA GLU A 191 12.27 -8.09 12.19
C GLU A 191 13.48 -7.58 12.96
N ALA A 192 13.34 -6.62 13.88
CA ALA A 192 14.45 -6.14 14.69
C ALA A 192 15.12 -7.25 15.52
N ILE A 193 14.42 -8.34 15.84
CA ILE A 193 14.96 -9.51 16.53
C ILE A 193 15.69 -10.42 15.54
N VAL A 194 15.04 -10.77 14.43
CA VAL A 194 15.63 -11.62 13.37
C VAL A 194 16.89 -10.98 12.78
N LEU A 195 16.90 -9.67 12.63
CA LEU A 195 18.01 -8.92 12.04
C LEU A 195 19.24 -8.84 12.94
N LYS A 196 19.14 -9.04 14.26
CA LYS A 196 20.31 -8.92 15.17
C LYS A 196 21.46 -9.84 14.79
N GLU A 197 21.14 -11.04 14.32
CA GLU A 197 22.12 -12.07 13.94
C GLU A 197 22.23 -12.27 12.42
N SER A 198 21.48 -11.49 11.63
CA SER A 198 21.44 -11.65 10.18
C SER A 198 22.68 -11.03 9.52
N PRO A 199 23.39 -11.77 8.64
CA PRO A 199 24.46 -11.19 7.82
C PRO A 199 23.91 -10.16 6.81
N LEU A 200 22.59 -10.11 6.61
CA LEU A 200 21.90 -9.20 5.71
C LEU A 200 21.32 -7.96 6.40
N LYS A 201 21.55 -7.79 7.71
CA LYS A 201 20.97 -6.71 8.52
C LYS A 201 21.10 -5.33 7.89
N ASP A 202 22.32 -4.93 7.53
CA ASP A 202 22.61 -3.57 7.09
C ASP A 202 21.93 -3.25 5.74
N TYR A 203 21.84 -4.24 4.85
CA TYR A 203 21.11 -4.11 3.58
C TYR A 203 19.61 -3.92 3.83
N ILE A 204 19.02 -4.72 4.71
CA ILE A 204 17.58 -4.64 5.00
C ILE A 204 17.25 -3.30 5.63
N LEU A 205 18.03 -2.84 6.60
CA LEU A 205 17.82 -1.54 7.24
C LEU A 205 17.93 -0.37 6.23
N ALA A 206 18.93 -0.40 5.35
CA ALA A 206 19.11 0.61 4.31
C ALA A 206 17.93 0.61 3.31
N MET A 207 17.57 -0.56 2.77
CA MET A 207 16.45 -0.70 1.83
C MET A 207 15.12 -0.24 2.44
N LYS A 208 14.86 -0.55 3.72
CA LYS A 208 13.66 -0.07 4.42
C LYS A 208 13.65 1.44 4.62
N ALA A 209 14.77 2.04 4.98
CA ALA A 209 14.89 3.49 5.14
C ALA A 209 14.62 4.23 3.83
N ASP A 210 15.14 3.71 2.71
CA ASP A 210 14.91 4.29 1.39
C ASP A 210 13.47 4.08 0.92
N LEU A 211 12.89 2.89 1.15
CA LEU A 211 11.49 2.61 0.84
C LEU A 211 10.54 3.55 1.58
N LYS A 212 10.81 3.82 2.86
CA LYS A 212 10.07 4.80 3.65
C LYS A 212 10.20 6.21 3.07
N SER A 213 11.42 6.64 2.75
CA SER A 213 11.67 7.97 2.17
C SER A 213 10.95 8.16 0.84
N VAL A 214 10.91 7.10 0.01
CA VAL A 214 10.10 7.06 -1.22
C VAL A 214 8.61 7.22 -0.88
N ARG A 215 8.07 6.46 0.09
CA ARG A 215 6.65 6.58 0.48
C ARG A 215 6.30 7.98 0.94
N GLU A 216 7.11 8.58 1.81
CA GLU A 216 6.91 9.94 2.31
C GLU A 216 6.94 10.98 1.18
N PHE A 217 7.78 10.78 0.16
CA PHE A 217 7.77 11.60 -1.05
C PHE A 217 6.45 11.46 -1.83
N VAL A 218 5.95 10.24 -2.01
CA VAL A 218 4.65 10.00 -2.67
C VAL A 218 3.51 10.64 -1.88
N GLU A 219 3.50 10.51 -0.55
CA GLU A 219 2.48 11.14 0.31
C GLU A 219 2.51 12.66 0.25
N LEU A 220 3.71 13.25 0.16
CA LEU A 220 3.86 14.69 -0.05
C LEU A 220 3.22 15.13 -1.38
N ALA A 221 3.41 14.36 -2.44
CA ALA A 221 2.79 14.61 -3.74
C ALA A 221 1.26 14.46 -3.68
N GLU A 222 0.75 13.41 -3.03
CA GLU A 222 -0.69 13.13 -2.86
C GLU A 222 -1.39 14.22 -2.03
N SER A 223 -0.75 14.70 -0.97
CA SER A 223 -1.29 15.71 -0.05
C SER A 223 -1.25 17.14 -0.56
N SER A 224 -0.59 17.40 -1.70
CA SER A 224 -0.49 18.73 -2.30
C SER A 224 -1.83 19.30 -2.81
N GLU A 225 -2.86 18.46 -2.90
CA GLU A 225 -4.13 18.77 -3.57
C GLU A 225 -3.98 19.25 -5.04
N GLY A 226 -2.81 18.99 -5.64
CA GLY A 226 -2.45 19.45 -6.97
C GLY A 226 -1.69 20.78 -7.01
N ASP A 227 -1.49 21.47 -5.88
CA ASP A 227 -0.66 22.66 -5.78
C ASP A 227 0.80 22.29 -5.50
N TYR A 228 1.61 22.26 -6.56
CA TYR A 228 3.02 21.91 -6.42
C TYR A 228 3.81 23.02 -5.72
N ASN A 229 3.41 24.28 -5.86
CA ASN A 229 4.13 25.40 -5.24
C ASN A 229 4.08 25.31 -3.70
N ALA A 230 2.98 24.80 -3.15
CA ALA A 230 2.83 24.57 -1.71
C ALA A 230 3.81 23.53 -1.14
N ILE A 231 4.28 22.58 -1.97
CA ILE A 231 5.16 21.49 -1.52
C ILE A 231 6.59 21.57 -2.08
N LYS A 232 6.86 22.47 -3.03
CA LYS A 232 8.11 22.50 -3.82
C LYS A 232 9.38 22.33 -3.00
N GLN A 233 9.57 23.16 -1.98
CA GLN A 233 10.78 23.11 -1.14
C GLN A 233 10.90 21.77 -0.37
N LYS A 234 9.79 21.24 0.12
CA LYS A 234 9.77 19.93 0.81
C LYS A 234 10.09 18.80 -0.17
N ALA A 235 9.55 18.86 -1.38
CA ALA A 235 9.80 17.87 -2.43
C ALA A 235 11.27 17.90 -2.88
N GLU A 236 11.84 19.09 -3.06
CA GLU A 236 13.26 19.27 -3.40
C GLU A 236 14.18 18.71 -2.29
N ALA A 237 13.87 19.00 -1.02
CA ALA A 237 14.62 18.47 0.11
C ALA A 237 14.52 16.95 0.24
N ALA A 238 13.31 16.40 0.12
CA ALA A 238 13.07 14.95 0.18
C ALA A 238 13.76 14.21 -0.99
N TYR A 239 13.70 14.77 -2.21
CA TYR A 239 14.42 14.24 -3.36
C TYR A 239 15.93 14.21 -3.11
N ALA A 240 16.53 15.32 -2.67
CA ALA A 240 17.96 15.40 -2.44
C ALA A 240 18.44 14.44 -1.34
N ALA A 241 17.65 14.29 -0.27
CA ALA A 241 17.93 13.32 0.79
C ALA A 241 17.89 11.88 0.27
N LEU A 242 16.87 11.54 -0.53
CA LEU A 242 16.75 10.21 -1.12
C LEU A 242 17.84 9.92 -2.16
N GLU A 243 18.21 10.90 -3.00
CA GLU A 243 19.29 10.76 -3.98
C GLU A 243 20.63 10.49 -3.29
N LYS A 244 20.91 11.19 -2.19
CA LYS A 244 22.08 10.96 -1.37
C LYS A 244 22.05 9.56 -0.73
N ALA A 245 20.94 9.17 -0.11
CA ALA A 245 20.80 7.87 0.52
C ALA A 245 20.96 6.72 -0.48
N GLN A 246 20.35 6.84 -1.67
CA GLN A 246 20.51 5.88 -2.77
C GLN A 246 21.98 5.74 -3.18
N ALA A 247 22.72 6.84 -3.30
CA ALA A 247 24.13 6.82 -3.67
C ALA A 247 25.00 6.15 -2.59
N GLU A 248 24.72 6.38 -1.31
CA GLU A 248 25.44 5.79 -0.19
C GLU A 248 25.11 4.30 -0.03
N HIS A 249 23.83 3.96 0.05
CA HIS A 249 23.39 2.60 0.34
C HIS A 249 23.61 1.63 -0.83
N SER A 250 23.47 2.07 -2.09
CA SER A 250 23.74 1.19 -3.25
C SER A 250 25.17 0.66 -3.29
N GLN A 251 26.11 1.32 -2.59
CA GLN A 251 27.53 0.98 -2.52
C GLN A 251 27.93 0.22 -1.24
N LEU A 252 26.97 -0.22 -0.41
CA LEU A 252 27.29 -1.10 0.73
C LEU A 252 28.10 -2.31 0.26
N ASN A 253 29.10 -2.73 1.06
CA ASN A 253 29.90 -3.90 0.75
C ASN A 253 28.96 -5.09 0.51
N GLN A 254 29.07 -5.76 -0.63
CA GLN A 254 28.16 -6.84 -1.04
C GLN A 254 28.66 -8.25 -0.70
N ASP A 255 29.73 -8.42 0.08
CA ASP A 255 30.29 -9.74 0.40
C ASP A 255 29.26 -10.65 1.09
N ASN A 256 28.54 -10.14 2.10
CA ASN A 256 27.49 -10.90 2.77
C ASN A 256 26.30 -11.15 1.84
N ALA A 257 25.88 -10.15 1.06
CA ALA A 257 24.82 -10.33 0.07
C ALA A 257 25.17 -11.43 -0.95
N LYS A 258 26.41 -11.48 -1.46
CA LYS A 258 26.88 -12.54 -2.37
C LYS A 258 26.89 -13.91 -1.70
N LYS A 259 27.37 -13.98 -0.46
CA LYS A 259 27.40 -15.23 0.31
C LYS A 259 26.00 -15.82 0.48
N GLU A 260 25.01 -14.98 0.73
CA GLU A 260 23.60 -15.36 0.84
C GLU A 260 22.87 -15.41 -0.51
N ARG A 261 23.57 -15.21 -1.64
CA ARG A 261 23.00 -15.19 -3.01
C ARG A 261 21.89 -14.14 -3.20
N LYS A 262 22.04 -13.00 -2.54
CA LYS A 262 21.12 -11.85 -2.53
C LYS A 262 21.63 -10.61 -3.27
N ASP A 263 22.85 -10.63 -3.77
CA ASP A 263 23.49 -9.51 -4.48
C ASP A 263 22.69 -9.05 -5.71
N GLY A 264 22.14 -9.99 -6.50
CA GLY A 264 21.29 -9.66 -7.64
C GLY A 264 19.98 -8.94 -7.23
N TYR A 265 19.34 -9.38 -6.14
CA TYR A 265 18.13 -8.75 -5.62
C TYR A 265 18.42 -7.37 -5.01
N TYR A 266 19.56 -7.24 -4.33
CA TYR A 266 20.02 -5.97 -3.79
C TYR A 266 20.23 -4.94 -4.90
N LYS A 267 20.96 -5.32 -5.95
CA LYS A 267 21.16 -4.47 -7.12
C LYS A 267 19.83 -4.08 -7.77
N SER A 268 18.95 -5.05 -7.98
CA SER A 268 17.62 -4.82 -8.59
C SER A 268 16.78 -3.81 -7.80
N PHE A 269 16.85 -3.85 -6.46
CA PHE A 269 16.19 -2.86 -5.62
C PHE A 269 16.74 -1.44 -5.89
N TYR A 270 18.06 -1.24 -5.86
CA TYR A 270 18.65 0.08 -6.06
C TYR A 270 18.55 0.60 -7.50
N ASP A 271 18.50 -0.29 -8.50
CA ASP A 271 18.14 0.09 -9.87
C ASP A 271 16.73 0.70 -9.90
N ARG A 272 15.77 0.13 -9.15
CA ARG A 272 14.39 0.67 -9.05
C ARG A 272 14.31 1.95 -8.23
N VAL A 273 15.12 2.12 -7.18
CA VAL A 273 15.22 3.42 -6.47
C VAL A 273 15.72 4.50 -7.44
N ASN A 274 16.71 4.19 -8.26
CA ASN A 274 17.19 5.11 -9.29
C ASN A 274 16.11 5.42 -10.34
N ASP A 275 15.35 4.43 -10.80
CA ASP A 275 14.22 4.67 -11.73
C ASP A 275 13.12 5.55 -11.11
N PHE A 276 12.85 5.38 -9.81
CA PHE A 276 11.97 6.27 -9.05
C PHE A 276 12.52 7.70 -9.03
N LEU A 277 13.80 7.90 -8.71
CA LEU A 277 14.44 9.23 -8.71
C LEU A 277 14.36 9.90 -10.09
N ILE A 278 14.63 9.17 -11.18
CA ILE A 278 14.49 9.69 -12.55
C ILE A 278 13.05 10.18 -12.80
N THR A 279 12.06 9.38 -12.42
CA THR A 279 10.64 9.69 -12.56
C THR A 279 10.26 10.92 -11.72
N ALA A 280 10.66 10.94 -10.45
CA ALA A 280 10.41 12.03 -9.51
C ALA A 280 11.02 13.35 -9.99
N LYS A 281 12.27 13.33 -10.47
CA LYS A 281 12.97 14.51 -11.00
C LYS A 281 12.24 15.11 -12.20
N LYS A 282 11.78 14.27 -13.12
CA LYS A 282 10.97 14.71 -14.27
C LYS A 282 9.68 15.37 -13.80
N ILE A 283 8.94 14.70 -12.92
CA ILE A 283 7.66 15.21 -12.38
C ILE A 283 7.87 16.54 -11.66
N MET A 284 8.86 16.66 -10.79
CA MET A 284 9.15 17.91 -10.08
C MET A 284 9.43 19.06 -11.03
N ARG A 285 10.22 18.85 -12.10
CA ARG A 285 10.49 19.87 -13.11
C ARG A 285 9.21 20.29 -13.84
N ASP A 286 8.48 19.32 -14.38
CA ASP A 286 7.27 19.57 -15.16
C ASP A 286 6.18 20.25 -14.28
N SER A 287 6.10 19.89 -13.00
CA SER A 287 5.18 20.48 -12.03
C SER A 287 5.62 21.88 -11.59
N ALA A 288 6.92 22.17 -11.50
CA ALA A 288 7.44 23.50 -11.21
C ALA A 288 7.12 24.48 -12.35
N GLU A 289 7.20 24.06 -13.60
CA GLU A 289 6.85 24.88 -14.77
C GLU A 289 5.36 25.23 -14.80
N LYS A 290 4.50 24.29 -14.40
CA LYS A 290 3.04 24.45 -14.43
C LYS A 290 2.43 24.96 -13.12
N GLY A 291 3.21 25.00 -12.05
CA GLY A 291 2.75 25.28 -10.68
C GLY A 291 1.81 24.22 -10.09
N LYS A 292 1.64 23.07 -10.76
CA LYS A 292 0.69 22.03 -10.37
C LYS A 292 1.24 20.64 -10.61
N ILE A 293 0.84 19.70 -9.76
CA ILE A 293 1.04 18.27 -9.99
C ILE A 293 -0.30 17.65 -10.40
N ASP A 294 -0.32 16.94 -11.51
CA ASP A 294 -1.52 16.27 -12.00
C ASP A 294 -1.67 14.84 -11.47
N GLU A 295 -2.89 14.31 -11.59
CA GLU A 295 -3.25 12.98 -11.08
C GLU A 295 -2.40 11.87 -11.70
N TYR A 296 -2.11 11.97 -13.01
CA TYR A 296 -1.28 11.01 -13.71
C TYR A 296 0.17 11.00 -13.19
N GLN A 297 0.72 12.15 -12.85
CA GLN A 297 2.03 12.24 -12.21
C GLN A 297 2.04 11.58 -10.83
N VAL A 298 1.00 11.79 -10.02
CA VAL A 298 0.86 11.12 -8.71
C VAL A 298 0.72 9.60 -8.87
N GLU A 299 -0.10 9.14 -9.82
CA GLU A 299 -0.26 7.71 -10.15
C GLU A 299 1.05 7.08 -10.61
N SER A 300 1.85 7.81 -11.40
CA SER A 300 3.17 7.34 -11.85
C SER A 300 4.13 7.15 -10.68
N LEU A 301 4.14 8.07 -9.71
CA LEU A 301 4.95 7.93 -8.49
C LEU A 301 4.50 6.73 -7.65
N GLY A 302 3.19 6.56 -7.48
CA GLY A 302 2.61 5.42 -6.76
C GLY A 302 2.97 4.08 -7.42
N SER A 303 2.89 4.00 -8.75
CA SER A 303 3.25 2.80 -9.51
C SER A 303 4.75 2.46 -9.38
N SER A 304 5.62 3.46 -9.39
CA SER A 304 7.06 3.25 -9.14
C SER A 304 7.33 2.77 -7.70
N TYR A 305 6.57 3.27 -6.73
CA TYR A 305 6.65 2.80 -5.34
C TYR A 305 6.22 1.34 -5.17
N ASP A 306 5.10 0.93 -5.78
CA ASP A 306 4.64 -0.47 -5.75
C ASP A 306 5.66 -1.45 -6.35
N ASN A 307 6.32 -1.02 -7.43
CA ASN A 307 7.43 -1.74 -8.04
C ASN A 307 8.63 -1.89 -7.10
N LEU A 308 8.91 -0.88 -6.28
CA LEU A 308 9.99 -0.90 -5.30
C LEU A 308 9.68 -1.86 -4.14
N ILE A 309 8.44 -1.84 -3.63
CA ILE A 309 7.96 -2.82 -2.64
C ILE A 309 8.16 -4.25 -3.14
N SER A 310 7.76 -4.53 -4.39
CA SER A 310 7.89 -5.86 -4.98
C SER A 310 9.35 -6.33 -5.02
N SER A 311 10.28 -5.42 -5.29
CA SER A 311 11.72 -5.72 -5.28
C SER A 311 12.28 -5.94 -3.87
N TYR A 312 11.83 -5.14 -2.89
CA TYR A 312 12.16 -5.35 -1.48
C TYR A 312 11.70 -6.74 -1.01
N ASN A 313 10.46 -7.11 -1.32
CA ASN A 313 9.93 -8.43 -0.97
C ASN A 313 10.71 -9.57 -1.63
N SER A 314 11.17 -9.38 -2.86
CA SER A 314 12.02 -10.36 -3.56
C SER A 314 13.38 -10.54 -2.88
N PHE A 315 13.94 -9.48 -2.28
CA PHE A 315 15.18 -9.58 -1.50
C PHE A 315 14.98 -10.40 -0.22
N ASN A 316 13.83 -10.24 0.46
CA ASN A 316 13.53 -10.91 1.72
C ASN A 316 12.93 -12.32 1.60
N SER A 317 12.48 -12.72 0.40
CA SER A 317 11.93 -14.06 0.11
C SER A 317 12.99 -15.14 0.00
#